data_AF-M6GDZ6-F1
#
_entry.id   AF-M6GDZ6-F1
#
_cell.length_a   1.000
_cell.length_b   1.000
_cell.length_c   1.000
_cell.angle_alpha   90.00
_cell.angle_beta   90.00
_cell.angle_gamma   90.00
#
_symmetry.space_group_name_H-M   'P 1'
#
loop_
_entity.id
_entity.type
_entity.pdbx_description
1 polymer ?
#
loop_
_entity_poly.entity_id
_entity_poly.type
_entity_poly.pdbx_seq_one_letter_code
_entity_poly.pdbx_strand_id
1 'polypeptide(L)'
;MGAAAFFAIGSIYEFIEAKNSEGKNPLFVPQGDGSILWIEQPNGEFNKHKNLNQLFLISLICTYIFNTALVTFPATFSFFFQEMPANPNLHSVEKDQKIEMKININF
;
A
#
# COMPACT_ATOMS: atom_id res chain seq x y z
N MET A 1 4.90 -7.68 7.01
CA MET A 1 5.07 -6.46 7.84
C MET A 1 6.47 -5.83 7.78
N GLY A 2 7.54 -6.55 7.39
CA GLY A 2 8.91 -5.99 7.37
C GLY A 2 9.12 -4.75 6.48
N ALA A 3 8.49 -4.68 5.31
CA ALA A 3 8.62 -3.52 4.42
C ALA A 3 8.03 -2.23 5.01
N ALA A 4 6.91 -2.32 5.74
CA ALA A 4 6.30 -1.16 6.40
C ALA A 4 7.22 -0.59 7.50
N ALA A 5 7.85 -1.47 8.29
CA ALA A 5 8.83 -1.05 9.28
C ALA A 5 10.05 -0.39 8.65
N PHE A 6 10.56 -0.93 7.53
CA PHE A 6 11.65 -0.32 6.78
C PHE A 6 11.29 1.10 6.28
N PHE A 7 10.12 1.27 5.66
CA PHE A 7 9.69 2.58 5.16
C PHE A 7 9.43 3.58 6.29
N ALA A 8 8.90 3.14 7.43
CA ALA A 8 8.72 3.99 8.60
C ALA A 8 10.06 4.48 9.17
N ILE A 9 11.02 3.57 9.39
CA ILE A 9 12.35 3.93 9.91
C ILE A 9 13.09 4.83 8.91
N GLY A 10 13.02 4.52 7.61
CA GLY A 10 13.60 5.36 6.56
C GLY A 10 13.03 6.77 6.54
N SER A 11 11.70 6.93 6.70
CA SER A 11 11.06 8.25 6.76
C SER A 11 11.53 9.08 7.97
N ILE A 12 11.68 8.44 9.14
CA ILE A 12 12.15 9.11 10.36
C ILE A 12 13.61 9.52 10.22
N TYR A 13 14.44 8.64 9.67
CA TYR A 13 15.86 8.92 9.42
C TYR A 13 16.03 10.12 8.49
N GLU A 14 15.37 10.10 7.33
CA GLU A 14 15.46 11.19 6.35
C GLU A 14 14.87 12.50 6.88
N PHE A 15 13.85 12.44 7.76
CA PHE A 15 13.33 13.63 8.43
C PHE A 15 14.37 14.25 9.38
N ILE A 16 15.09 13.44 10.16
CA ILE A 16 16.14 13.91 11.06
C ILE A 16 17.30 14.51 10.25
N GLU A 17 17.72 13.85 9.18
CA GLU A 17 18.79 14.37 8.29
C GLU A 17 18.36 15.65 7.58
N ALA A 18 17.10 15.75 7.14
CA ALA A 18 16.54 17.01 6.65
C ALA A 18 16.64 18.09 7.72
N LYS A 19 16.28 17.81 8.98
CA LYS A 19 16.40 18.82 10.05
C LYS A 19 17.84 19.23 10.33
N ASN A 20 18.78 18.30 10.27
CA ASN A 20 20.19 18.59 10.46
C ASN A 20 20.77 19.43 9.31
N SER A 21 20.30 19.21 8.07
CA SER A 21 20.72 19.94 6.87
C SER A 21 19.95 21.25 6.62
N GLU A 22 18.94 21.56 7.44
CA GLU A 22 18.21 22.84 7.42
C GLU A 22 19.11 24.02 7.85
N GLY A 23 20.27 23.73 8.46
CA GLY A 23 21.34 24.68 8.73
C GLY A 23 22.18 24.96 7.48
N LYS A 24 22.23 26.22 7.03
CA LYS A 24 23.07 26.68 5.91
C LYS A 24 24.53 26.34 6.23
N ASN A 25 25.17 25.52 5.40
CA ASN A 25 26.60 25.26 5.55
C ASN A 25 27.37 26.52 5.15
N PRO A 26 28.12 27.15 6.07
CA PRO A 26 28.89 28.34 5.75
C PRO A 26 30.07 27.95 4.84
N LEU A 27 30.13 28.54 3.64
CA LEU A 27 31.31 28.44 2.79
C LEU A 27 32.26 29.59 3.14
N PHE A 28 33.51 29.26 3.47
CA PHE A 28 34.56 30.23 3.75
C PHE A 28 35.52 30.28 2.56
N VAL A 29 35.61 31.44 1.89
CA VAL A 29 36.52 31.65 0.76
C VAL A 29 37.59 32.66 1.16
N PRO A 30 38.88 32.27 1.23
CA PRO A 30 39.95 33.20 1.52
C PRO A 30 40.13 34.20 0.37
N GLN A 31 40.24 35.49 0.70
CA GLN A 31 40.52 36.55 -0.25
C GLN A 31 42.00 36.92 -0.23
N GLY A 32 42.50 37.47 -1.35
CA GLY A 32 43.92 37.82 -1.51
C GLY A 32 44.42 38.94 -0.59
N ASP A 33 43.52 39.63 0.11
CA ASP A 33 43.81 40.67 1.10
C ASP A 33 43.91 40.14 2.54
N GLY A 34 43.79 38.82 2.73
CA GLY A 34 43.81 38.16 4.04
C GLY A 34 42.44 38.13 4.73
N SER A 35 41.38 38.63 4.11
CA SER A 35 40.02 38.49 4.61
C SER A 35 39.41 37.12 4.25
N ILE A 36 38.32 36.75 4.93
CA ILE A 36 37.55 35.53 4.65
C ILE A 36 36.13 35.93 4.29
N LEU A 37 35.71 35.59 3.08
CA LEU A 37 34.34 35.78 2.63
C LEU A 37 33.46 34.66 3.18
N TRP A 38 32.41 35.04 3.92
CA TRP A 38 31.36 34.13 4.39
C TRP A 38 30.21 34.12 3.38
N ILE A 39 29.96 32.97 2.75
CA ILE A 39 28.84 32.77 1.83
C ILE A 39 27.89 31.75 2.44
N GLU A 40 26.63 32.13 2.61
CA GLU A 40 25.54 31.20 2.87
C GLU A 40 25.20 30.47 1.57
N GLN A 41 25.68 29.23 1.41
CA GLN A 41 25.35 28.43 0.24
C GLN A 41 24.02 27.69 0.49
N PRO A 42 23.06 27.74 -0.47
CA PRO A 42 21.86 26.91 -0.37
C PRO A 42 22.29 25.44 -0.47
N ASN A 43 22.36 24.75 0.67
CA ASN A 43 22.70 23.34 0.71
C ASN A 43 21.54 22.55 0.10
N GLY A 44 21.77 21.93 -1.06
CA GLY A 44 20.77 21.08 -1.74
C GLY A 44 20.42 19.81 -0.97
N GLU A 45 21.19 19.46 0.08
CA GLU A 45 20.95 18.29 0.92
C GLU A 45 19.60 18.33 1.64
N PHE A 46 19.15 19.50 2.12
CA PHE A 46 17.82 19.63 2.72
C PHE A 46 16.71 19.19 1.75
N ASN A 47 16.77 19.68 0.51
CA ASN A 47 15.79 19.32 -0.52
C ASN A 47 15.88 17.85 -0.90
N LYS A 48 17.09 17.27 -0.90
CA LYS A 48 17.31 15.84 -1.15
C LYS A 48 16.65 15.00 -0.05
N HIS A 49 16.97 15.25 1.22
CA HIS A 49 16.41 14.51 2.37
C HIS A 49 14.89 14.69 2.47
N LYS A 50 14.39 15.89 2.18
CA LYS A 50 12.94 16.15 2.08
C LYS A 50 12.27 15.29 1.01
N ASN A 51 12.85 15.20 -0.19
CA ASN A 51 12.30 14.41 -1.30
C ASN A 51 12.36 12.91 -0.99
N LEU A 52 13.47 12.43 -0.43
CA LEU A 52 13.60 11.03 0.02
C LEU A 52 12.58 10.67 1.11
N ASN A 53 12.39 11.54 2.10
CA ASN A 53 11.36 11.35 3.12
C ASN A 53 9.95 11.24 2.51
N GLN A 54 9.62 12.09 1.53
CA GLN A 54 8.35 12.00 0.81
C GLN A 54 8.18 10.65 0.08
N LEU A 55 9.23 10.14 -0.56
CA LEU A 55 9.20 8.82 -1.20
C LEU A 55 8.99 7.68 -0.19
N PHE A 56 9.65 7.74 0.98
CA PHE A 56 9.44 6.77 2.04
C PHE A 56 8.01 6.78 2.57
N LEU A 57 7.41 7.96 2.77
CA LEU A 57 6.02 8.11 3.21
C LEU A 57 5.03 7.58 2.17
N ILE A 58 5.22 7.89 0.89
CA ILE A 58 4.38 7.35 -0.19
C ILE A 58 4.50 5.82 -0.23
N SER A 59 5.71 5.29 -0.13
CA SER A 59 5.96 3.84 -0.11
C SER A 59 5.29 3.16 1.08
N LEU A 60 5.30 3.80 2.25
CA LEU A 60 4.61 3.33 3.45
C LEU A 60 3.08 3.27 3.24
N ILE A 61 2.49 4.33 2.67
CA ILE A 61 1.06 4.40 2.36
C ILE A 61 0.67 3.30 1.36
N CYS A 62 1.43 3.17 0.26
CA CYS A 62 1.19 2.12 -0.73
C CYS A 62 1.27 0.73 -0.08
N THR A 63 2.29 0.49 0.75
CA THR A 63 2.45 -0.77 1.48
C THR A 63 1.27 -1.05 2.41
N TYR A 64 0.75 -0.03 3.09
CA TYR A 64 -0.43 -0.16 3.94
C TYR A 64 -1.68 -0.51 3.11
N ILE A 65 -1.91 0.19 1.99
CA ILE A 65 -3.05 -0.06 1.10
C ILE A 65 -2.98 -1.47 0.52
N PHE A 66 -1.83 -1.89 0.01
CA PHE A 66 -1.65 -3.24 -0.53
C PHE A 66 -1.84 -4.32 0.52
N ASN A 67 -1.24 -4.18 1.71
CA ASN A 67 -1.43 -5.14 2.78
C ASN A 67 -2.90 -5.20 3.21
N THR A 68 -3.56 -4.04 3.33
CA THR A 68 -4.98 -3.98 3.68
C THR A 68 -5.81 -4.67 2.62
N ALA A 69 -5.63 -4.34 1.33
CA ALA A 69 -6.36 -4.96 0.23
C ALA A 69 -6.14 -6.48 0.18
N LEU A 70 -4.91 -6.95 0.34
CA LEU A 70 -4.60 -8.40 0.32
C LEU A 70 -5.21 -9.15 1.51
N VAL A 71 -5.38 -8.50 2.66
CA VAL A 71 -6.01 -9.11 3.85
C VAL A 71 -7.53 -9.01 3.78
N THR A 72 -8.06 -7.85 3.38
CA THR A 72 -9.49 -7.61 3.32
C THR A 72 -10.14 -8.28 2.12
N PHE A 73 -9.45 -8.43 0.99
CA PHE A 73 -10.02 -9.04 -0.22
C PHE A 73 -10.44 -10.50 0.01
N PRO A 74 -9.62 -11.42 0.55
CA PRO A 74 -10.07 -12.78 0.85
C PRO A 74 -11.20 -12.81 1.89
N ALA A 75 -11.16 -11.92 2.88
CA ALA A 75 -12.19 -11.84 3.91
C ALA A 75 -13.53 -11.38 3.33
N THR A 76 -13.57 -10.26 2.61
CA THR A 76 -14.78 -9.74 1.97
C THR A 76 -15.26 -10.65 0.85
N PHE A 77 -14.36 -11.21 0.04
CA PHE A 77 -14.70 -12.23 -0.96
C PHE A 77 -15.38 -13.44 -0.30
N SER A 78 -14.86 -13.93 0.83
CA SER A 78 -15.51 -15.02 1.56
C SER A 78 -16.91 -14.64 2.06
N PHE A 79 -17.13 -13.42 2.56
CA PHE A 79 -18.47 -12.95 2.94
C PHE A 79 -19.43 -12.88 1.75
N PHE A 80 -19.03 -12.27 0.63
CA PHE A 80 -19.88 -12.13 -0.55
C PHE A 80 -20.19 -13.47 -1.24
N PHE A 81 -19.30 -14.45 -1.18
CA PHE A 81 -19.51 -15.78 -1.76
C PHE A 81 -20.04 -16.83 -0.77
N GLN A 82 -19.99 -16.61 0.54
CA GLN A 82 -20.80 -17.36 1.52
C GLN A 82 -22.28 -16.95 1.47
N GLU A 83 -22.57 -15.70 1.10
CA GLU A 83 -23.93 -15.19 0.92
C GLU A 83 -24.54 -15.51 -0.45
N MET A 84 -23.78 -16.05 -1.40
CA MET A 84 -24.41 -16.87 -2.42
C MET A 84 -24.87 -18.13 -1.71
N PRO A 85 -26.19 -18.35 -1.48
CA PRO A 85 -26.61 -19.66 -1.04
C PRO A 85 -26.07 -20.62 -2.08
N ALA A 86 -25.16 -21.51 -1.66
CA ALA A 86 -25.00 -22.77 -2.36
C ALA A 86 -26.41 -23.31 -2.45
N ASN A 87 -27.05 -23.20 -3.62
CA ASN A 87 -28.37 -23.74 -3.81
C ASN A 87 -28.24 -25.22 -3.45
N PRO A 88 -28.81 -25.70 -2.33
CA PRO A 88 -28.64 -27.08 -1.93
C PRO A 88 -29.38 -28.02 -2.90
N ASN A 89 -30.16 -27.46 -3.83
CA ASN A 89 -31.01 -28.20 -4.76
C ASN A 89 -30.37 -28.49 -6.13
N LEU A 90 -29.03 -28.57 -6.23
CA LEU A 90 -28.43 -29.29 -7.38
C LEU A 90 -28.33 -30.81 -7.14
N HIS A 91 -28.98 -31.33 -6.07
CA HIS A 91 -28.99 -32.75 -5.73
C HIS A 91 -30.37 -33.30 -5.29
N SER A 92 -31.50 -32.68 -5.65
CA SER A 92 -32.83 -33.16 -5.22
C SER A 92 -33.96 -33.05 -6.25
N VAL A 93 -33.64 -32.92 -7.54
CA VAL A 93 -34.66 -33.17 -8.58
C VAL A 93 -34.56 -34.65 -8.98
N GLU A 94 -35.69 -35.35 -8.91
CA GLU A 94 -35.92 -36.73 -9.37
C GLU A 94 -35.45 -37.90 -8.48
N LYS A 95 -35.70 -37.81 -7.17
CA LYS A 95 -36.13 -39.00 -6.44
C LYS A 95 -37.66 -38.93 -6.34
N ASP A 96 -38.34 -39.90 -6.96
CA ASP A 96 -39.79 -40.17 -6.88
C ASP A 96 -40.77 -39.33 -7.72
N GLN A 97 -40.57 -39.24 -9.04
CA GLN A 97 -41.71 -39.15 -9.97
C GLN A 97 -41.91 -40.50 -10.68
N LYS A 98 -42.73 -41.36 -10.05
CA LYS A 98 -43.26 -42.55 -10.68
C LYS A 98 -44.26 -42.10 -11.76
N ILE A 99 -43.79 -41.93 -12.99
CA ILE A 99 -44.64 -41.59 -14.14
C ILE A 99 -45.54 -42.81 -14.41
N GLU A 100 -46.76 -42.81 -13.86
CA GLU A 100 -47.80 -43.76 -14.26
C GLU A 100 -48.42 -43.27 -15.57
N MET A 101 -47.87 -43.75 -16.68
CA MET A 101 -48.41 -43.51 -18.01
C MET A 101 -49.66 -44.37 -18.22
N LYS A 102 -50.85 -43.79 -18.07
CA LYS A 102 -52.12 -44.41 -18.50
C LYS A 102 -52.27 -44.23 -20.00
N ILE A 103 -51.98 -45.29 -20.77
CA ILE A 103 -52.30 -45.35 -22.19
C ILE A 103 -53.76 -45.78 -22.30
N ASN A 104 -54.60 -44.91 -22.87
CA ASN A 104 -55.98 -45.24 -23.23
C ASN A 104 -56.00 -45.68 -24.69
N ILE A 105 -56.31 -46.95 -24.95
CA ILE A 105 -56.49 -47.50 -26.30
C ILE A 105 -57.99 -47.74 -26.46
N ASN A 106 -58.66 -46.89 -27.25
CA ASN A 106 -60.02 -47.17 -27.70
C ASN A 106 -59.97 -48.19 -28.85
N PHE A 107 -60.69 -49.30 -28.68
CA PHE A 107 -61.07 -50.22 -29.75
C PHE A 107 -62.50 -49.94 -30.19
#